data_AF-F4B900-F1
#
_entry.id   AF-F4B900-F1
#
_cell.length_a   1.000
_cell.length_b   1.000
_cell.length_c   1.000
_cell.angle_alpha   90.00
_cell.angle_beta   90.00
_cell.angle_gamma   90.00
#
_symmetry.space_group_name_H-M   'P 1'
#
loop_
_entity.id
_entity.type
_entity.pdbx_description
1 polymer ?
#
loop_
_entity_poly.entity_id
_entity_poly.type
_entity_poly.pdbx_seq_one_letter_code
_entity_poly.pdbx_strand_id
1 'polypeptide(L)' 'MIVEVIYNNITTEMLEIIRKIRRKALASEIIFYKGKKNVIIADNMKIWEESDKSKDPLEEIYDAKIIELVKQIGKLPSVY' A
#
# COMPACT_ATOMS: atom_id res chain seq x y z
N MET A 1 -6.29 3.27 5.83
CA MET A 1 -5.08 2.71 5.22
C MET A 1 -3.88 3.61 5.43
N ILE A 2 -2.93 3.11 6.21
CA ILE A 2 -1.59 3.68 6.37
C ILE A 2 -0.69 3.06 5.31
N VAL A 3 0.06 3.90 4.60
CA VAL A 3 1.04 3.46 3.61
C VAL A 3 2.43 3.71 4.15
N GLU A 4 3.22 2.65 4.22
CA GLU A 4 4.62 2.68 4.63
C GLU A 4 5.51 2.59 3.38
N VAL A 5 6.38 3.58 3.23
CA VAL A 5 7.37 3.65 2.16
C VAL A 5 8.72 3.37 2.78
N ILE A 6 9.25 2.17 2.51
CA ILE A 6 10.59 1.77 2.89
C ILE A 6 11.50 2.05 1.70
N TYR A 7 12.49 2.92 1.87
CA TYR A 7 13.38 3.30 0.78
C TYR A 7 14.85 3.11 1.14
N ASN A 8 15.62 2.55 0.20
CA ASN A 8 17.08 2.61 0.20
C ASN A 8 17.55 3.85 -0.57
N ASN A 9 17.06 4.01 -1.80
CA ASN A 9 17.25 5.17 -2.67
C ASN A 9 15.91 5.61 -3.26
N ILE A 10 15.62 6.91 -3.23
CA ILE A 10 14.36 7.44 -3.77
C ILE A 10 14.44 7.41 -5.30
N THR A 11 13.61 6.59 -5.93
CA THR A 11 13.50 6.48 -7.39
C THR A 11 12.29 7.25 -7.92
N THR A 12 12.33 7.65 -9.19
CA THR A 12 11.22 8.36 -9.86
C THR A 12 9.94 7.51 -9.84
N GLU A 13 10.06 6.21 -10.07
CA GLU A 13 8.94 5.25 -10.06
C GLU A 13 8.23 5.22 -8.70
N MET A 14 8.98 5.15 -7.61
CA MET A 14 8.42 5.23 -6.25
C MET A 14 7.66 6.54 -6.04
N LEU A 15 8.23 7.67 -6.46
CA LEU A 15 7.57 8.98 -6.34
C LEU A 15 6.29 9.06 -7.17
N GLU A 16 6.26 8.46 -8.36
CA GLU A 16 5.06 8.38 -9.20
C GLU A 16 3.95 7.57 -8.53
N ILE A 17 4.29 6.42 -7.95
CA ILE A 17 3.34 5.58 -7.22
C ILE A 17 2.76 6.38 -6.05
N ILE A 18 3.61 6.96 -5.20
CA ILE A 18 3.17 7.78 -4.06
C ILE A 18 2.28 8.95 -4.50
N ARG A 19 2.62 9.60 -5.62
CA ARG A 19 1.79 10.66 -6.20
C ARG A 19 0.41 10.16 -6.63
N LYS A 20 0.31 8.97 -7.22
CA LYS A 20 -0.97 8.35 -7.60
C LYS A 20 -1.79 8.01 -6.36
N ILE A 21 -1.17 7.44 -5.34
CA ILE A 21 -1.81 7.11 -4.04
C ILE A 21 -2.41 8.36 -3.40
N ARG A 22 -1.62 9.43 -3.31
CA ARG A 22 -2.04 10.70 -2.71
C ARG A 22 -3.18 11.35 -3.49
N ARG A 23 -3.12 11.37 -4.83
CA ARG A 23 -4.17 11.96 -5.68
C ARG A 23 -5.52 11.25 -5.57
N LYS A 24 -5.50 9.92 -5.44
CA LYS A 24 -6.73 9.12 -5.32
C LYS A 24 -7.27 9.06 -3.88
N ALA A 25 -6.65 9.76 -2.94
CA ALA A 25 -6.99 9.73 -1.51
C ALA A 25 -7.08 8.28 -0.96
N LEU A 26 -6.20 7.39 -1.45
CA LEU A 26 -6.20 5.98 -1.07
C LEU A 26 -5.56 5.75 0.30
N ALA A 27 -4.64 6.64 0.70
CA ALA A 27 -3.95 6.59 1.99
C ALA A 27 -4.41 7.74 2.88
N SER A 28 -4.70 7.45 4.15
CA SER A 28 -4.91 8.48 5.18
C SER A 28 -3.59 9.07 5.66
N GLU A 29 -2.53 8.25 5.66
CA GLU A 29 -1.20 8.63 6.10
C GLU A 29 -0.15 7.91 5.25
N ILE A 30 0.96 8.60 4.96
CA ILE A 30 2.10 8.04 4.23
C ILE A 30 3.34 8.27 5.07
N ILE A 31 3.95 7.18 5.56
CA ILE A 31 5.11 7.23 6.44
C ILE A 31 6.35 6.75 5.68
N PHE A 32 7.45 7.47 5.83
CA PHE A 32 8.69 7.21 5.13
C PHE A 32 9.76 6.69 6.08
N TYR A 33 10.37 5.56 5.76
CA TYR A 33 11.42 4.95 6.55
C TYR A 33 12.60 4.56 5.67
N LYS A 34 13.82 4.83 6.15
CA LYS A 34 15.03 4.39 5.47
C LYS A 34 15.28 2.90 5.74
N GLY A 35 15.47 2.12 4.68
CA GLY A 35 15.66 0.67 4.75
C GLY A 35 16.68 0.15 3.75
N LYS A 36 16.80 -1.17 3.67
CA LYS A 36 17.77 -1.85 2.79
C LYS A 36 17.29 -2.00 1.33
N LYS A 37 15.99 -1.89 1.10
CA LYS A 37 15.35 -2.06 -0.20
C LYS A 37 14.17 -1.11 -0.37
N ASN A 38 13.81 -0.86 -1.62
CA ASN A 38 12.70 -0.02 -2.02
C ASN A 38 11.40 -0.84 -2.06
N VAL A 39 10.51 -0.58 -1.11
CA VAL A 39 9.24 -1.31 -0.94
C VAL A 39 8.17 -0.32 -0.49
N ILE A 40 6.95 -0.50 -0.99
CA ILE A 40 5.77 0.19 -0.49
C ILE A 40 4.81 -0.85 0.08
N ILE A 41 4.32 -0.59 1.28
CA ILE A 41 3.42 -1.44 2.03
C ILE A 41 2.17 -0.63 2.37
N ALA A 42 0.99 -1.22 2.27
CA ALA A 42 -0.28 -0.60 2.66
C ALA A 42 -1.01 -1.56 3.62
N ASP A 43 -1.32 -1.10 4.84
CA ASP A 43 -1.97 -1.91 5.89
C ASP A 43 -1.38 -3.34 6.05
N ASN A 44 -0.04 -3.42 6.13
CA ASN A 44 0.76 -4.65 6.21
C ASN A 44 0.75 -5.55 4.95
N MET A 45 0.23 -5.06 3.82
CA MET A 45 0.33 -5.74 2.53
C MET A 45 1.38 -5.06 1.65
N LYS A 46 2.32 -5.83 1.13
CA LYS A 46 3.28 -5.34 0.14
C LYS A 46 2.52 -5.03 -1.14
N ILE A 47 2.59 -3.78 -1.61
CA ILE A 47 1.89 -3.31 -2.82
C ILE A 47 2.85 -3.00 -3.99
N TRP A 48 4.13 -2.82 -3.69
CA TRP A 48 5.17 -2.62 -4.69
C TRP A 48 6.54 -2.93 -4.10
N GLU A 49 7.41 -3.49 -4.92
CA GLU A 49 8.82 -3.71 -4.60
C GLU A 49 9.64 -3.53 -5.87
N GLU A 50 10.81 -2.89 -5.75
CA GLU A 50 11.67 -2.57 -6.89
C GLU A 50 12.11 -3.82 -7.69
N SER A 51 12.23 -4.97 -7.03
CA SER A 51 12.60 -6.24 -7.68
C SER A 51 11.44 -6.97 -8.36
N ASP A 52 10.20 -6.53 -8.15
CA ASP A 52 9.01 -7.20 -8.70
C ASP A 52 8.06 -6.18 -9.34
N LYS A 53 8.24 -6.01 -10.66
CA LYS A 53 7.44 -5.10 -11.50
C LYS A 53 6.29 -5.82 -12.22
N SER A 54 6.01 -7.07 -11.86
CA SER A 54 5.02 -7.88 -12.58
C SER A 54 3.58 -7.44 -12.33
N LYS A 55 3.34 -6.60 -11.31
CA LYS A 55 2.02 -6.18 -10.87
C LYS A 55 1.89 -4.66 -10.80
N ASP A 56 0.70 -4.15 -11.12
CA ASP A 56 0.39 -2.74 -10.99
C ASP A 56 0.18 -2.37 -9.50
N PRO A 57 0.97 -1.44 -8.93
CA PRO A 57 0.82 -1.01 -7.54
C PRO A 57 -0.55 -0.44 -7.20
N LEU A 58 -1.27 0.11 -8.18
CA LEU A 58 -2.63 0.60 -7.96
C LEU A 58 -3.61 -0.55 -7.73
N GLU A 59 -3.49 -1.64 -8.49
CA GLU A 59 -4.35 -2.81 -8.31
C GLU A 59 -4.12 -3.44 -6.95
N GLU A 60 -2.85 -3.62 -6.53
CA GLU A 60 -2.55 -4.19 -5.21
C GLU A 60 -3.08 -3.34 -4.05
N ILE A 61 -3.18 -2.01 -4.21
CA ILE A 61 -3.84 -1.14 -3.21
C ILE A 61 -5.34 -1.38 -3.15
N TYR A 62 -6.01 -1.52 -4.29
CA TYR A 62 -7.43 -1.82 -4.29
C TYR A 62 -7.70 -3.19 -3.67
N ASP A 63 -6.86 -4.19 -3.97
CA ASP A 63 -6.94 -5.51 -3.35
C ASP A 63 -6.77 -5.42 -1.83
N ALA A 64 -5.77 -4.66 -1.36
CA ALA A 64 -5.57 -4.42 0.08
C ALA A 64 -6.81 -3.80 0.73
N LYS A 65 -7.44 -2.83 0.06
CA LYS A 65 -8.67 -2.17 0.54
C LYS A 65 -9.88 -3.11 0.53
N ILE A 66 -10.03 -3.95 -0.50
CA ILE A 66 -11.09 -4.97 -0.56
C ILE A 66 -10.92 -5.96 0.59
N ILE A 67 -9.69 -6.43 0.84
CA ILE A 67 -9.39 -7.35 1.94
C ILE A 67 -9.68 -6.70 3.29
N GLU A 68 -9.35 -5.42 3.47
CA GLU A 68 -9.69 -4.66 4.68
C GLU A 68 -11.21 -4.62 4.91
N LEU A 69 -11.99 -4.29 3.87
CA LEU A 69 -13.45 -4.27 3.93
C LEU A 69 -14.03 -5.66 4.23
N VAL A 70 -13.51 -6.72 3.59
CA VAL A 70 -13.94 -8.10 3.84
C VAL A 70 -13.62 -8.51 5.28
N LYS A 71 -12.45 -8.13 5.81
CA LYS A 71 -12.10 -8.37 7.22
C LYS A 71 -13.03 -7.64 8.18
N GLN A 72 -13.50 -6.43 7.84
CA GLN A 72 -14.48 -5.72 8.66
C GLN A 72 -15.85 -6.40 8.62
N ILE A 73 -16.31 -6.85 7.45
CA ILE A 73 -17.58 -7.58 7.29
C ILE A 73 -17.53 -8.93 8.02
N GLY A 74 -16.45 -9.70 7.85
CA GLY A 74 -16.26 -10.98 8.52
C GLY A 74 -16.01 -10.89 10.02
N LYS A 75 -15.69 -9.69 10.54
CA LYS A 75 -15.59 -9.38 11.97
C LYS A 75 -16.86 -8.78 12.57
N LEU A 76 -17.92 -8.57 11.78
CA LEU A 76 -19.24 -8.31 12.38
C LEU A 76 -19.57 -9.51 13.27
N PRO A 77 -19.85 -9.31 14.58
CA PRO A 77 -20.35 -10.41 15.38
C PRO A 77 -21.61 -10.93 14.68
N SER A 78 -21.71 -12.24 14.55
CA SER A 78 -22.96 -12.94 14.25
C SER A 78 -24.04 -12.31 15.11
N VAL A 79 -24.84 -11.41 14.52
CA VAL A 79 -26.03 -10.88 15.16
C VAL A 79 -27.01 -12.03 15.12
N TYR A 80 -27.11 -12.72 16.25
CA TYR A 80 -28.18 -13.66 16.57
C TYR A 80 -29.55 -12.99 16.36
#